data_AF-A0A0C1RSH6-F1
#
_entry.id   AF-A0A0C1RSH6-F1
#
_cell.length_a   1.000
_cell.length_b   1.000
_cell.length_c   1.000
_cell.angle_alpha   90.00
_cell.angle_beta   90.00
_cell.angle_gamma   90.00
#
_symmetry.space_group_name_H-M   'P 1'
#
loop_
_entity.id
_entity.type
_entity.pdbx_description
1 polymer ?
#
loop_
_entity_poly.entity_id
_entity_poly.type
_entity_poly.pdbx_seq_one_letter_code
_entity_poly.pdbx_strand_id
1 'polypeptide(L)'
;MILDNSLTSKSRQIDRAAAAQLFDIPLGIADGQYLVLRCYTSSRPERFFNRSVQAAFTEWLEERHQQETQALRDYLRDHLAEIERALLFLHEINVEEWHDQKFDSLQDWEFLRFVDKRIHRTYLRLVEGVLTPLARLPAHFSRRVRGVGTEGLDIYAICNPINNLT
;
A
#
# COMPACT_ATOMS: atom_id res chain seq x y z
N MET A 1 4.92 8.67 -29.62
CA MET A 1 5.92 7.69 -30.10
C MET A 1 7.01 7.58 -29.03
N ILE A 2 6.97 6.55 -28.18
CA ILE A 2 7.98 6.37 -27.12
C ILE A 2 9.21 5.75 -27.79
N LEU A 3 10.33 6.46 -27.79
CA LEU A 3 11.62 5.98 -28.31
C LEU A 3 12.01 4.71 -27.56
N ASP A 4 12.00 3.57 -28.26
CA ASP A 4 12.35 2.30 -27.64
C ASP A 4 13.87 2.17 -27.57
N ASN A 5 14.39 2.16 -26.34
CA ASN A 5 15.82 2.08 -26.09
C ASN A 5 16.27 0.62 -26.30
N SER A 6 17.10 0.39 -27.32
CA SER A 6 17.59 -0.93 -27.75
C SER A 6 18.32 -1.70 -26.66
N LEU A 7 18.89 -1.02 -25.65
CA LEU A 7 19.56 -1.65 -24.51
C LEU A 7 18.57 -2.25 -23.50
N THR A 8 17.33 -1.77 -23.47
CA THR A 8 16.31 -2.18 -22.49
C THR A 8 15.14 -2.95 -23.12
N SER A 9 15.07 -3.03 -24.44
CA SER A 9 13.94 -3.61 -25.18
C SER A 9 13.72 -5.09 -24.84
N LYS A 10 14.78 -5.89 -24.77
CA LYS A 10 14.69 -7.32 -24.37
C LYS A 10 14.17 -7.51 -22.95
N SER A 11 14.68 -6.72 -21.99
CA SER A 11 14.19 -6.77 -20.60
C SER A 11 12.71 -6.39 -20.52
N ARG A 12 12.31 -5.31 -21.20
CA ARG A 12 10.91 -4.85 -21.25
C ARG A 12 9.98 -5.89 -21.87
N GLN A 13 10.44 -6.62 -22.89
CA GLN A 13 9.66 -7.67 -23.54
C GLN A 13 9.42 -8.87 -22.60
N ILE A 14 10.43 -9.24 -21.81
CA ILE A 14 10.31 -10.26 -20.77
C ILE A 14 9.34 -9.80 -19.67
N ASP A 15 9.48 -8.56 -19.18
CA ASP A 15 8.61 -7.99 -18.16
C ASP A 15 7.15 -7.91 -18.64
N ARG A 16 6.91 -7.56 -19.91
CA ARG A 16 5.59 -7.57 -20.54
C ARG A 16 4.98 -8.96 -20.64
N ALA A 17 5.76 -9.96 -21.06
CA ALA A 17 5.28 -11.34 -21.11
C ALA A 17 4.88 -11.87 -19.73
N ALA A 18 5.67 -11.55 -18.70
CA ALA A 18 5.35 -11.89 -17.31
C ALA A 18 4.08 -11.17 -16.81
N ALA A 19 3.94 -9.87 -17.07
CA ALA A 19 2.77 -9.09 -16.67
C ALA A 19 1.49 -9.56 -17.37
N ALA A 20 1.55 -9.88 -18.67
CA ALA A 20 0.39 -10.39 -19.41
C ALA A 20 -0.15 -11.70 -18.83
N GLN A 21 0.75 -12.60 -18.41
CA GLN A 21 0.37 -13.84 -17.73
C GLN A 21 -0.21 -13.58 -16.33
N LEU A 22 0.37 -12.64 -15.58
CA LEU A 22 0.00 -12.39 -14.19
C LEU A 22 -1.33 -11.64 -14.02
N PHE A 23 -1.67 -10.77 -14.97
CA PHE A 23 -2.86 -9.92 -14.96
C PHE A 23 -3.93 -10.34 -15.98
N ASP A 24 -3.77 -11.50 -16.62
CA ASP A 24 -4.67 -12.04 -17.65
C ASP A 24 -5.02 -11.00 -18.75
N ILE A 25 -4.00 -10.26 -19.21
CA ILE A 25 -4.18 -9.22 -20.23
C ILE A 25 -4.29 -9.93 -21.58
N PRO A 26 -5.43 -9.83 -22.30
CA PRO A 26 -5.59 -10.47 -23.61
C PRO A 26 -4.56 -9.94 -24.59
N LEU A 27 -3.99 -10.84 -25.40
CA LEU A 27 -3.18 -10.48 -26.56
C LEU A 27 -4.01 -9.61 -27.51
N GLY A 28 -3.81 -8.29 -27.44
CA GLY A 28 -4.48 -7.33 -28.32
C GLY A 28 -4.94 -6.03 -27.67
N ILE A 29 -4.98 -5.93 -26.34
CA ILE A 29 -5.28 -4.64 -25.69
C ILE A 29 -4.06 -3.70 -25.86
N ALA A 30 -4.30 -2.55 -26.49
CA ALA A 30 -3.34 -1.47 -26.75
C ALA A 30 -2.12 -1.84 -27.63
N ASP A 31 -2.21 -2.79 -28.57
CA ASP A 31 -1.08 -3.24 -29.41
C ASP A 31 0.16 -3.67 -28.59
N GLY A 32 -0.03 -4.18 -27.36
CA GLY A 32 1.07 -4.51 -26.45
C GLY A 32 1.80 -3.29 -25.86
N GLN A 33 1.23 -2.10 -25.99
CA GLN A 33 1.74 -0.85 -25.43
C GLN A 33 1.08 -0.54 -24.08
N TYR A 34 1.42 -1.33 -23.08
CA TYR A 34 1.12 -1.03 -21.68
C TYR A 34 2.41 -0.79 -20.90
N LEU A 35 2.31 0.09 -19.90
CA LEU A 35 3.42 0.37 -18.98
C LEU A 35 3.50 -0.77 -17.96
N VAL A 36 4.54 -1.58 -18.06
CA VAL A 36 4.86 -2.56 -17.01
C VAL A 36 5.79 -1.91 -16.02
N LEU A 37 5.27 -1.65 -14.82
CA LEU A 37 6.10 -1.31 -13.68
C LEU A 37 6.72 -2.62 -13.18
N ARG A 38 8.00 -2.82 -13.49
CA ARG A 38 8.76 -4.05 -13.20
C ARG A 38 8.65 -4.54 -11.76
N CYS A 39 8.39 -3.63 -10.81
CA CYS A 39 8.11 -3.98 -9.42
C CYS A 39 6.91 -4.91 -9.22
N TYR A 40 5.96 -4.97 -10.16
CA TYR A 40 4.82 -5.89 -10.11
C TYR A 40 5.11 -7.28 -10.70
N THR A 41 6.24 -7.45 -11.42
CA THR A 41 6.61 -8.72 -12.05
C THR A 41 7.79 -9.41 -11.37
N SER A 42 8.72 -8.65 -10.79
CA SER A 42 9.96 -9.20 -10.19
C SER A 42 9.93 -9.37 -8.67
N SER A 43 8.98 -8.73 -8.00
CA SER A 43 8.84 -8.71 -6.54
C SER A 43 7.37 -8.96 -6.28
N ARG A 44 7.00 -9.88 -5.36
CA ARG A 44 5.61 -10.01 -4.92
C ARG A 44 5.19 -8.63 -4.40
N PRO A 45 4.34 -7.87 -5.12
CA PRO A 45 4.09 -6.48 -4.77
C PRO A 45 3.23 -6.34 -3.50
N GLU A 46 2.84 -7.47 -2.90
CA GLU A 46 1.54 -7.61 -2.25
C GLU A 46 1.60 -8.48 -0.98
N ARG A 47 2.74 -8.58 -0.28
CA ARG A 47 2.79 -9.36 0.97
C ARG A 47 1.80 -8.84 2.02
N PHE A 48 1.60 -7.52 2.06
CA PHE A 48 0.60 -6.87 2.92
C PHE A 48 -0.65 -6.40 2.14
N PHE A 49 -0.84 -6.85 0.90
CA PHE A 49 -1.99 -6.45 0.11
C PHE A 49 -3.14 -7.43 0.29
N ASN A 50 -4.31 -6.86 0.55
CA ASN A 50 -5.55 -7.61 0.54
C ASN A 50 -6.48 -6.95 -0.49
N ARG A 51 -6.85 -7.73 -1.51
CA ARG A 51 -7.67 -7.26 -2.63
C ARG A 51 -9.05 -6.77 -2.20
N SER A 52 -9.69 -7.42 -1.22
CA SER A 52 -11.00 -6.98 -0.75
C SER A 52 -10.90 -5.66 0.03
N VAL A 53 -9.85 -5.49 0.84
CA VAL A 53 -9.59 -4.25 1.56
C VAL A 53 -9.28 -3.11 0.60
N GLN A 54 -8.46 -3.37 -0.43
CA GLN A 54 -8.18 -2.37 -1.46
C GLN A 54 -9.44 -1.97 -2.21
N ALA A 55 -10.26 -2.93 -2.64
CA ALA A 55 -11.52 -2.64 -3.33
C ALA A 55 -12.46 -1.79 -2.47
N ALA A 56 -12.66 -2.16 -1.21
CA ALA A 56 -13.50 -1.41 -0.27
C ALA A 56 -12.97 0.01 -0.02
N PHE A 57 -11.65 0.18 0.10
CA PHE A 57 -11.06 1.50 0.31
C PHE A 57 -11.15 2.39 -0.94
N THR A 58 -11.00 1.80 -2.13
CA THR A 58 -11.19 2.51 -3.40
C THR A 58 -12.64 2.96 -3.59
N GLU A 59 -13.60 2.06 -3.36
CA GLU A 59 -15.03 2.38 -3.40
C GLU A 59 -15.36 3.53 -2.43
N TRP A 60 -14.86 3.44 -1.19
CA TRP A 60 -15.02 4.50 -0.20
C TRP A 60 -14.45 5.86 -0.67
N LEU A 61 -13.26 5.86 -1.28
CA LEU A 61 -12.64 7.07 -1.84
C LEU A 61 -13.48 7.68 -2.96
N GLU A 62 -14.01 6.86 -3.86
CA GLU A 62 -14.85 7.29 -4.97
C GLU A 62 -16.16 7.92 -4.45
N GLU A 63 -16.82 7.27 -3.49
CA GLU A 63 -18.01 7.83 -2.83
C GLU A 63 -17.72 9.17 -2.17
N ARG A 64 -16.62 9.27 -1.39
CA ARG A 64 -16.25 10.53 -0.73
C ARG A 64 -15.92 11.62 -1.73
N HIS A 65 -15.28 11.26 -2.83
CA HIS A 65 -14.99 12.21 -3.90
C HIS A 65 -16.29 12.77 -4.51
N GLN A 66 -17.31 11.94 -4.70
CA GLN A 66 -18.61 12.37 -5.22
C GLN A 66 -19.40 13.24 -4.22
N GLN A 67 -19.32 12.94 -2.92
CA GLN A 67 -20.09 13.62 -1.88
C GLN A 67 -19.44 14.95 -1.43
N GLU A 68 -18.12 14.96 -1.23
CA GLU A 68 -17.40 16.08 -0.61
C GLU A 68 -16.03 16.31 -1.28
N THR A 69 -16.02 16.47 -2.61
CA THR A 69 -14.78 16.60 -3.43
C THR A 69 -13.76 17.58 -2.84
N GLN A 70 -14.21 18.78 -2.45
CA GLN A 70 -13.32 19.84 -2.00
C GLN A 70 -12.68 19.49 -0.66
N ALA A 71 -13.46 18.95 0.28
CA ALA A 71 -12.95 18.51 1.57
C ALA A 71 -11.93 17.39 1.45
N LEU A 72 -12.18 16.43 0.56
CA LEU A 72 -11.23 15.35 0.28
C LEU A 72 -9.92 15.91 -0.32
N ARG A 73 -10.01 16.85 -1.27
CA ARG A 73 -8.83 17.49 -1.85
C ARG A 73 -8.03 18.29 -0.81
N ASP A 74 -8.71 19.04 0.05
CA ASP A 74 -8.06 19.82 1.09
C ASP A 74 -7.35 18.90 2.09
N TYR A 75 -8.01 17.84 2.56
CA TYR A 75 -7.38 16.84 3.44
C TYR A 75 -6.15 16.19 2.78
N LEU A 76 -6.29 15.73 1.54
CA LEU A 76 -5.18 15.07 0.82
C LEU A 76 -4.00 16.01 0.60
N ARG A 77 -4.26 17.29 0.31
CA ARG A 77 -3.21 18.30 0.17
C ARG A 77 -2.52 18.54 1.51
N ASP A 78 -3.28 18.70 2.58
CA ASP A 78 -2.75 19.07 3.89
C ASP A 78 -1.98 17.90 4.54
N HIS A 79 -2.31 16.65 4.19
CA HIS A 79 -1.66 15.43 4.67
C HIS A 79 -0.78 14.71 3.62
N LEU A 80 -0.51 15.33 2.47
CA LEU A 80 0.16 14.66 1.34
C LEU A 80 1.49 14.02 1.74
N ALA A 81 2.36 14.77 2.42
CA ALA A 81 3.69 14.31 2.81
C ALA A 81 3.64 13.12 3.78
N GLU A 82 2.62 13.06 4.64
CA GLU A 82 2.43 11.95 5.58
C GLU A 82 1.98 10.69 4.84
N ILE A 83 1.03 10.84 3.91
CA ILE A 83 0.53 9.74 3.06
C ILE A 83 1.65 9.19 2.17
N GLU A 84 2.42 10.06 1.51
CA GLU A 84 3.55 9.63 0.68
C GLU A 84 4.59 8.86 1.49
N ARG A 85 4.89 9.32 2.71
CA ARG A 85 5.81 8.62 3.62
C ARG A 85 5.26 7.26 4.05
N ALA A 86 3.96 7.16 4.32
CA ALA A 86 3.31 5.88 4.63
C ALA A 86 3.42 4.89 3.47
N LEU A 87 3.18 5.33 2.24
CA LEU A 87 3.31 4.50 1.04
C LEU A 87 4.77 4.06 0.81
N LEU A 88 5.74 4.96 1.04
CA LEU A 88 7.16 4.62 0.97
C LEU A 88 7.54 3.56 2.02
N PHE A 89 7.10 3.73 3.27
CA PHE A 89 7.36 2.77 4.33
C PHE A 89 6.75 1.40 4.04
N LEU A 90 5.52 1.38 3.52
CA LEU A 90 4.86 0.15 3.10
C LEU A 90 5.65 -0.53 1.97
N HIS A 91 6.15 0.23 1.01
CA HIS A 91 6.98 -0.30 -0.07
C HIS A 91 8.28 -0.91 0.48
N GLU A 92 9.03 -0.18 1.30
CA GLU A 92 10.28 -0.66 1.90
C GLU A 92 10.06 -1.95 2.70
N ILE A 93 8.98 -2.02 3.48
CA ILE A 93 8.66 -3.20 4.29
C ILE A 93 8.26 -4.38 3.40
N ASN A 94 7.49 -4.15 2.32
CA ASN A 94 7.06 -5.20 1.40
C ASN A 94 8.25 -5.90 0.70
N VAL A 95 9.32 -5.17 0.40
CA VAL A 95 10.49 -5.70 -0.33
C VAL A 95 11.51 -6.41 0.56
N GLU A 96 11.36 -6.39 1.89
CA GLU A 96 12.29 -7.06 2.80
C GLU A 96 12.32 -8.59 2.55
N GLU A 97 13.49 -9.21 2.44
CA GLU A 97 13.59 -10.62 2.05
C GLU A 97 13.14 -11.60 3.14
N TRP A 98 13.17 -11.18 4.40
CA TRP A 98 12.94 -12.05 5.55
C TRP A 98 11.50 -12.57 5.69
N HIS A 99 10.53 -11.98 4.99
CA HIS A 99 9.14 -12.47 5.01
C HIS A 99 9.00 -13.89 4.45
N ASP A 100 9.91 -14.31 3.55
CA ASP A 100 9.92 -15.67 2.98
C ASP A 100 11.00 -16.56 3.62
N GLN A 101 11.74 -16.05 4.60
CA GLN A 101 12.80 -16.80 5.26
C GLN A 101 12.21 -17.86 6.19
N LYS A 102 12.62 -19.11 5.97
CA LYS A 102 12.36 -20.20 6.93
C LYS A 102 13.40 -20.12 8.03
N PHE A 103 12.94 -20.03 9.28
CA PHE A 103 13.81 -20.13 10.44
C PHE A 103 13.94 -21.61 10.81
N ASP A 104 15.14 -22.17 10.69
CA ASP A 104 15.42 -23.49 11.22
C ASP A 104 15.47 -23.41 12.75
N SER A 105 14.78 -24.34 13.40
CA SER A 105 14.49 -24.36 14.85
C SER A 105 15.69 -24.64 15.76
N LEU A 106 16.93 -24.39 15.30
CA LEU A 106 18.15 -24.82 15.97
C LEU A 106 18.98 -23.69 16.60
N GLN A 107 18.60 -22.41 16.41
CA GLN A 107 19.33 -21.28 17.02
C GLN A 107 18.39 -20.20 17.59
N ASP A 108 17.85 -20.46 18.79
CA ASP A 108 16.92 -19.58 19.51
C ASP A 108 17.47 -18.15 19.71
N TRP A 109 18.77 -18.00 19.93
CA TRP A 109 19.40 -16.69 20.12
C TRP A 109 19.41 -15.83 18.84
N GLU A 110 19.70 -16.43 17.68
CA GLU A 110 19.70 -15.71 16.40
C GLU A 110 18.28 -15.29 16.03
N PHE A 111 17.29 -16.14 16.32
CA PHE A 111 15.88 -15.83 16.18
C PHE A 111 15.47 -14.65 17.07
N LEU A 112 15.79 -14.66 18.36
CA LEU A 112 15.48 -13.55 19.27
C LEU A 112 16.10 -12.23 18.81
N ARG A 113 17.37 -12.25 18.38
CA ARG A 113 18.04 -11.08 17.81
C ARG A 113 17.39 -10.61 16.51
N PHE A 114 16.91 -11.51 15.67
CA PHE A 114 16.18 -11.18 14.45
C PHE A 114 14.83 -10.52 14.78
N VAL A 115 14.05 -11.10 15.70
CA VAL A 115 12.77 -10.55 16.15
C VAL A 115 12.95 -9.12 16.66
N ASP A 116 13.94 -8.91 17.54
CA ASP A 116 14.18 -7.61 18.14
C ASP A 116 14.62 -6.55 17.12
N LYS A 117 15.53 -6.91 16.21
CA LYS A 117 16.09 -5.96 15.25
C LYS A 117 15.21 -5.70 14.03
N ARG A 118 14.43 -6.69 13.60
CA ARG A 118 13.68 -6.65 12.33
C ARG A 118 12.18 -6.64 12.57
N ILE A 119 11.64 -7.61 13.30
CA ILE A 119 10.18 -7.77 13.44
C ILE A 119 9.57 -6.62 14.24
N HIS A 120 10.07 -6.33 15.45
CA HIS A 120 9.48 -5.26 16.28
C HIS A 120 9.54 -3.90 15.60
N ARG A 121 10.69 -3.55 15.03
CA ARG A 121 10.86 -2.29 14.29
C ARG A 121 9.93 -2.22 13.09
N THR A 122 9.80 -3.30 12.33
CA THR A 122 8.90 -3.35 11.15
C THR A 122 7.45 -3.23 11.59
N TYR A 123 7.05 -3.93 12.63
CA TYR A 123 5.70 -3.88 13.17
C TYR A 123 5.34 -2.46 13.61
N LEU A 124 6.19 -1.79 14.38
CA LEU A 124 5.98 -0.40 14.78
C LEU A 124 5.86 0.51 13.55
N ARG A 125 6.74 0.34 12.57
CA ARG A 125 6.70 1.12 11.33
C ARG A 125 5.42 0.87 10.52
N LEU A 126 4.90 -0.35 10.51
CA LEU A 126 3.62 -0.69 9.88
C LEU A 126 2.45 -0.05 10.64
N VAL A 127 2.40 -0.15 11.96
CA VAL A 127 1.27 0.36 12.75
C VAL A 127 1.25 1.89 12.78
N GLU A 128 2.38 2.50 13.16
CA GLU A 128 2.45 3.95 13.36
C GLU A 128 2.72 4.68 12.04
N GLY A 129 3.61 4.12 11.21
CA GLY A 129 4.08 4.77 9.99
C GLY A 129 3.19 4.54 8.77
N VAL A 130 2.43 3.45 8.72
CA VAL A 130 1.58 3.10 7.57
C VAL A 130 0.11 3.10 7.91
N LEU A 131 -0.30 2.28 8.87
CA LEU A 131 -1.71 2.08 9.21
C LEU A 131 -2.33 3.38 9.75
N THR A 132 -1.63 4.10 10.62
CA THR A 132 -2.16 5.32 11.23
C THR A 132 -2.51 6.41 10.22
N PRO A 133 -1.60 6.84 9.31
CA PRO A 133 -1.96 7.83 8.29
C PRO A 133 -3.10 7.40 7.36
N LEU A 134 -3.10 6.12 6.95
CA LEU A 134 -4.11 5.61 6.01
C LEU A 134 -5.47 5.44 6.66
N ALA A 135 -5.53 5.00 7.92
CA ALA A 135 -6.77 4.83 8.68
C ALA A 135 -7.29 6.15 9.24
N ARG A 136 -6.43 7.17 9.41
CA ARG A 136 -6.86 8.52 9.81
C ARG A 136 -7.79 9.14 8.77
N LEU A 137 -7.55 8.90 7.49
CA LEU A 137 -8.38 9.43 6.41
C LEU A 137 -9.87 9.06 6.57
N PRO A 138 -10.27 7.77 6.60
CA PRO A 138 -11.67 7.41 6.83
C PRO A 138 -12.19 7.84 8.21
N ALA A 139 -11.35 7.82 9.26
CA ALA A 139 -11.74 8.26 10.59
C ALA A 139 -12.07 9.77 10.65
N HIS A 140 -11.30 10.61 9.94
CA HIS A 140 -11.52 12.04 9.82
C HIS A 140 -12.90 12.33 9.23
N PHE A 141 -13.20 11.71 8.07
CA PHE A 141 -14.49 11.91 7.40
C PHE A 141 -15.66 11.31 8.21
N SER A 142 -15.46 10.18 8.89
CA SER A 142 -16.46 9.61 9.80
C SER A 142 -16.82 10.58 10.94
N ARG A 143 -15.82 11.23 11.55
CA ARG A 143 -16.03 12.24 12.60
C ARG A 143 -16.71 13.50 12.08
N ARG A 144 -16.29 13.96 10.90
CA ARG A 144 -16.88 15.13 10.24
C ARG A 144 -18.37 14.94 9.96
N VAL A 145 -18.77 13.76 9.47
CA VAL A 145 -20.20 13.41 9.27
C VAL A 145 -20.98 13.45 10.60
N ARG A 146 -20.35 13.10 11.72
CA ARG A 146 -20.97 13.13 13.06
C ARG A 146 -20.95 14.51 13.72
N GLY A 147 -20.36 15.53 13.08
CA GLY A 147 -20.21 16.87 13.64
C GLY A 147 -19.27 16.92 14.85
N VAL A 148 -18.35 15.95 15.00
CA VAL A 148 -17.39 15.87 16.11
C VAL A 148 -16.03 16.43 15.66
N GLY A 149 -15.31 17.06 16.59
CA GLY A 149 -13.98 17.61 16.34
C GLY A 149 -13.02 16.60 15.67
N THR A 150 -12.34 17.05 14.62
CA THR A 150 -11.40 16.24 13.83
C THR A 150 -9.96 16.34 14.32
N GLU A 151 -9.68 17.13 15.34
CA GLU A 151 -8.34 17.28 15.91
C GLU A 151 -8.01 16.15 16.92
N GLY A 152 -6.72 15.80 17.04
CA GLY A 152 -6.23 14.78 17.97
C GLY A 152 -6.55 13.33 17.58
N LEU A 153 -6.58 12.99 16.28
CA LEU A 153 -6.75 11.62 15.81
C LEU A 153 -5.44 10.81 15.95
N ASP A 154 -5.24 10.25 17.14
CA ASP A 154 -4.21 9.25 17.44
C ASP A 154 -4.67 7.81 17.15
N ILE A 155 -3.73 6.87 17.12
CA ILE A 155 -3.92 5.45 16.74
C ILE A 155 -5.13 4.82 17.46
N TYR A 156 -5.24 5.01 18.78
CA TYR A 156 -6.35 4.50 19.59
C TYR A 156 -7.71 5.14 19.24
N ALA A 157 -7.72 6.43 18.87
CA ALA A 157 -8.93 7.14 18.48
C ALA A 157 -9.43 6.72 17.08
N ILE A 158 -8.55 6.16 16.24
CA ILE A 158 -8.85 5.67 14.90
C ILE A 158 -9.48 4.27 14.93
N CYS A 159 -9.06 3.37 15.82
CA CYS A 159 -9.60 2.00 15.86
C CYS A 159 -11.07 1.92 16.32
N ASN A 160 -11.51 2.79 17.23
CA ASN A 160 -12.89 2.79 17.75
C ASN A 160 -13.98 3.03 16.68
N PRO A 161 -13.86 4.03 15.76
CA PRO A 161 -14.86 4.24 14.72
C PRO A 161 -14.85 3.15 13.63
N ILE A 162 -13.72 2.49 13.36
CA ILE A 162 -13.60 1.45 12.32
C ILE A 162 -14.40 0.19 12.70
N ASN A 163 -14.40 -0.23 13.96
CA ASN A 163 -15.22 -1.36 14.43
C ASN A 163 -16.74 -1.12 14.34
N ASN A 164 -17.18 0.12 14.11
CA ASN A 164 -18.60 0.47 13.95
C ASN A 164 -19.01 0.62 12.47
N LEU A 165 -18.10 0.35 11.53
CA LEU A 165 -18.33 0.38 10.08
C LEU A 165 -18.42 -1.02 9.45
N THR A 166 -18.27 -2.07 10.25
CA THR A 166 -18.58 -3.48 9.93
C THR A 166 -19.89 -3.88 10.61
#